data_AF-A0A1I7NR34-F1
#
_entry.id   AF-A0A1I7NR34-F1
#
_cell.length_a   1.000
_cell.length_b   1.000
_cell.length_c   1.000
_cell.angle_alpha   90.00
_cell.angle_beta   90.00
_cell.angle_gamma   90.00
#
_symmetry.space_group_name_H-M   'P 1'
#
loop_
_entity.id
_entity.type
_entity.pdbx_description
1 polymer ?
#
loop_
_entity_poly.entity_id
_entity_poly.type
_entity_poly.pdbx_seq_one_letter_code
_entity_poly.pdbx_strand_id
1 'polypeptide(L)'
;MLSWIDAGLVPSTGQSRLGHWQGVSGKIYSLESQTISDFVLMDGDLYLIARGNSVLWVGCSADLVSDPASRVRFRDALARADGVFRLSRPEIDDARLSLVADLEGALPARLDQAA
;
A
#
# COMPACT_ATOMS: atom_id res chain seq x y z
N MET A 1 -39.75 3.68 28.38
CA MET A 1 -39.18 2.40 28.81
C MET A 1 -39.33 1.41 27.67
N LEU A 2 -38.22 1.17 26.95
CA LEU A 2 -37.83 -0.06 26.27
C LEU A 2 -36.54 0.33 25.54
N SER A 3 -35.43 -0.13 26.12
CA SER A 3 -34.04 0.02 25.72
C SER A 3 -33.70 -1.04 24.69
N TRP A 4 -33.29 -0.63 23.51
CA TRP A 4 -32.88 -1.51 22.42
C TRP A 4 -31.46 -1.08 22.02
N ILE A 5 -30.58 -2.08 21.97
CA ILE A 5 -29.21 -2.07 21.44
C ILE A 5 -28.14 -1.73 22.49
N ASP A 6 -27.99 -2.68 23.41
CA ASP A 6 -26.69 -3.18 23.82
C ASP A 6 -26.17 -4.09 22.70
N ALA A 7 -25.33 -3.52 21.83
CA ALA A 7 -24.40 -4.25 21.00
C ALA A 7 -23.23 -3.29 20.78
N GLY A 8 -22.28 -3.31 21.71
CA GLY A 8 -21.05 -2.52 21.70
C GLY A 8 -20.09 -2.85 20.54
N LEU A 9 -20.60 -3.03 19.32
CA LEU A 9 -19.84 -2.94 18.09
C LEU A 9 -19.73 -1.45 17.74
N VAL A 10 -18.86 -0.76 18.47
CA VAL A 10 -18.18 0.39 17.86
C VAL A 10 -17.47 -0.21 16.64
N PRO A 11 -17.77 0.20 15.39
CA PRO A 11 -16.92 -0.20 14.29
C PRO A 11 -15.53 0.27 14.70
N SER A 12 -14.58 -0.65 14.83
CA SER A 12 -13.19 -0.26 14.97
C SER A 12 -12.90 0.59 13.75
N THR A 13 -12.95 1.91 13.90
CA THR A 13 -12.36 2.86 12.97
C THR A 13 -10.94 2.36 12.89
N GLY A 14 -10.65 1.59 11.84
CA GLY A 14 -9.35 0.98 11.65
C GLY A 14 -8.37 2.12 11.76
N GLN A 15 -7.60 2.16 12.84
CA GLN A 15 -6.55 3.15 12.96
C GLN A 15 -5.63 2.83 11.79
N SER A 16 -5.71 3.68 10.79
CA SER A 16 -4.94 3.52 9.58
C SER A 16 -3.48 3.60 9.97
N ARG A 17 -2.81 2.44 10.00
CA ARG A 17 -1.43 2.36 10.47
C ARG A 17 -0.55 2.88 9.34
N LEU A 18 0.16 3.96 9.57
CA LEU A 18 1.15 4.42 8.60
C LEU A 18 2.35 3.45 8.63
N GLY A 19 2.72 2.95 7.45
CA GLY A 19 3.97 2.24 7.21
C GLY A 19 4.96 3.17 6.53
N HIS A 20 6.15 3.32 7.12
CA HIS A 20 7.20 4.14 6.52
C HIS A 20 8.13 3.27 5.68
N TRP A 21 8.35 3.67 4.43
CA TRP A 21 9.23 2.98 3.49
C TRP A 21 10.28 3.95 2.95
N GLN A 22 11.54 3.52 2.94
CA GLN A 22 12.64 4.26 2.34
C GLN A 22 12.84 3.77 0.90
N GLY A 23 12.61 4.64 -0.08
CA GLY A 23 12.91 4.36 -1.48
C GLY A 23 14.40 4.21 -1.73
N VAL A 24 14.78 3.68 -2.89
CA VAL A 24 16.20 3.52 -3.27
C VAL A 24 16.96 4.85 -3.36
N SER A 25 16.24 5.94 -3.59
CA SER A 25 16.73 7.32 -3.54
C SER A 25 17.05 7.82 -2.12
N GLY A 26 16.65 7.07 -1.09
CA GLY A 26 16.78 7.44 0.31
C GLY A 26 15.60 8.24 0.87
N LYS A 27 14.63 8.65 0.04
CA LYS A 27 13.41 9.35 0.47
C LYS A 27 12.52 8.45 1.32
N ILE A 28 11.91 9.03 2.36
CA ILE A 28 10.94 8.34 3.23
C ILE A 28 9.52 8.65 2.76
N TYR A 29 8.76 7.60 2.50
CA TYR A 29 7.35 7.65 2.14
C TYR A 29 6.51 7.14 3.30
N SER A 30 5.52 7.92 3.70
CA SER A 30 4.50 7.49 4.66
C SER A 30 3.34 6.91 3.86
N LEU A 31 3.13 5.60 3.98
CA LEU A 31 2.12 4.87 3.24
C LEU A 31 1.01 4.41 4.18
N GLU A 32 -0.21 4.38 3.68
CA GLU A 32 -1.36 3.96 4.45
C GLU A 32 -1.50 2.43 4.43
N SER A 33 -1.29 1.74 5.54
CA SER A 33 -1.47 0.29 5.61
C SER A 33 -2.93 -0.09 5.43
N GLN A 34 -3.17 -1.03 4.53
CA GLN A 34 -4.48 -1.59 4.22
C GLN A 34 -4.61 -2.98 4.84
N THR A 35 -5.79 -3.28 5.38
CA THR A 35 -6.12 -4.65 5.81
C THR A 35 -6.23 -5.55 4.58
N ILE A 36 -5.40 -6.59 4.50
CA ILE A 36 -5.34 -7.45 3.30
C ILE A 36 -6.66 -8.18 3.00
N SER A 37 -7.46 -8.54 4.02
CA SER A 37 -8.75 -9.21 3.83
C SER A 37 -9.79 -8.31 3.16
N ASP A 38 -9.66 -7.00 3.34
CA ASP A 38 -10.62 -6.00 2.89
C ASP A 38 -10.00 -5.12 1.78
N PHE A 39 -8.85 -5.54 1.26
CA PHE A 39 -8.10 -4.79 0.26
C PHE A 39 -8.89 -4.70 -1.04
N VAL A 40 -9.12 -3.47 -1.46
CA VAL A 40 -9.68 -3.13 -2.77
C VAL A 40 -8.70 -2.22 -3.49
N LEU A 41 -8.38 -2.57 -4.73
CA LEU A 41 -7.58 -1.73 -5.61
C LEU A 41 -8.46 -0.60 -6.15
N MET A 42 -8.32 0.60 -5.59
CA MET A 42 -9.06 1.78 -6.02
C MET A 42 -8.40 2.40 -7.25
N ASP A 43 -9.24 2.98 -8.11
CA ASP A 43 -8.75 3.80 -9.20
C ASP A 43 -8.24 5.14 -8.66
N GLY A 44 -7.11 5.61 -9.19
CA GLY A 44 -6.48 6.86 -8.75
C GLY A 44 -5.48 6.73 -7.59
N ASP A 45 -5.27 5.54 -7.04
CA ASP A 45 -4.25 5.29 -6.01
C ASP A 45 -3.09 4.45 -6.55
N LEU A 46 -1.93 4.60 -5.90
CA LEU A 46 -0.77 3.74 -6.07
C LEU A 46 -0.68 2.83 -4.84
N TYR A 47 -0.25 1.59 -5.06
CA TYR A 47 -0.16 0.58 -4.02
C TYR A 47 1.20 -0.09 -4.04
N LEU A 48 1.71 -0.40 -2.84
CA LEU A 48 2.88 -1.21 -2.58
C LEU A 48 2.41 -2.48 -1.88
N ILE A 49 2.74 -3.63 -2.46
CA ILE A 49 2.46 -4.96 -1.90
C ILE A 49 3.80 -5.55 -1.44
N ALA A 50 3.85 -6.02 -0.20
CA ALA A 50 5.05 -6.52 0.43
C ALA A 50 4.84 -7.87 1.13
N ARG A 51 5.96 -8.56 1.33
CA ARG A 51 6.10 -9.68 2.27
C ARG A 51 7.28 -9.41 3.18
N GLY A 52 7.04 -9.30 4.48
CA GLY A 52 8.04 -8.87 5.45
C GLY A 52 8.66 -7.54 5.03
N ASN A 53 9.96 -7.55 4.77
CA ASN A 53 10.73 -6.34 4.41
C ASN A 53 10.95 -6.21 2.90
N SER A 54 10.36 -7.08 2.09
CA SER A 54 10.55 -7.10 0.63
C SER A 54 9.32 -6.61 -0.10
N VAL A 55 9.53 -5.65 -1.00
CA VAL A 55 8.52 -5.21 -1.96
C VAL A 55 8.35 -6.29 -3.03
N LEU A 56 7.10 -6.69 -3.29
CA LEU A 56 6.76 -7.69 -4.29
C LEU A 56 6.14 -7.07 -5.55
N TRP A 57 5.43 -5.95 -5.39
CA TRP A 57 4.82 -5.21 -6.49
C TRP A 57 4.53 -3.78 -6.07
N VAL A 58 4.72 -2.83 -7.00
CA VAL A 58 4.29 -1.44 -6.86
C VAL A 58 3.55 -1.05 -8.13
N GLY A 59 2.38 -0.43 -8.00
CA GLY A 59 1.61 -0.03 -9.17
C GLY A 59 0.19 0.40 -8.86
N CYS A 60 -0.60 0.59 -9.92
CA CYS A 60 -2.00 1.01 -9.87
C CYS A 60 -2.87 0.16 -10.80
N SER A 61 -4.18 0.39 -10.75
CA SER A 61 -5.19 -0.22 -11.63
C SER A 61 -4.81 -0.15 -13.12
N ALA A 62 -4.32 1.00 -13.59
CA ALA A 62 -3.95 1.22 -14.98
C ALA A 62 -2.80 0.30 -15.44
N ASP A 63 -1.85 -0.01 -14.56
CA ASP A 63 -0.75 -0.93 -14.87
C ASP A 63 -1.29 -2.36 -15.07
N LEU A 64 -2.31 -2.75 -14.30
CA LEU A 64 -2.97 -4.03 -14.48
C LEU A 64 -3.77 -4.10 -15.78
N VAL A 65 -4.39 -3.00 -16.22
CA VAL A 65 -5.11 -2.98 -17.50
C VAL A 65 -4.14 -3.04 -18.68
N SER A 66 -3.08 -2.23 -18.65
CA SER A 66 -2.18 -2.02 -19.76
C SER A 66 -1.08 -3.08 -19.92
N ASP A 67 -0.55 -3.64 -18.83
CA ASP A 67 0.57 -4.59 -18.86
C ASP A 67 0.15 -6.01 -18.36
N PRO A 68 0.06 -7.00 -19.27
CA PRO A 68 -0.16 -8.40 -18.88
C PRO A 68 0.86 -8.94 -17.88
N ALA A 69 2.12 -8.52 -17.95
CA ALA A 69 3.15 -8.99 -17.04
C ALA A 69 2.93 -8.42 -15.63
N SER A 70 2.55 -7.14 -15.52
CA SER A 70 2.14 -6.52 -14.25
C SER A 70 0.97 -7.26 -13.60
N ARG A 71 -0.04 -7.69 -14.38
CA ARG A 71 -1.14 -8.51 -13.86
C ARG A 71 -0.68 -9.81 -13.20
N VAL A 72 0.27 -10.50 -13.83
CA VAL A 72 0.82 -11.75 -13.28
C VAL A 72 1.57 -11.45 -11.98
N ARG A 73 2.46 -10.46 -11.99
CA ARG A 73 3.22 -10.04 -10.80
C ARG A 73 2.31 -9.63 -9.64
N PHE A 74 1.27 -8.85 -9.92
CA PHE A 74 0.29 -8.42 -8.91
C PHE A 74 -0.41 -9.61 -8.25
N ARG A 75 -0.94 -10.54 -9.06
CA ARG A 75 -1.64 -11.72 -8.52
C ARG A 75 -0.71 -12.59 -7.69
N ASP A 76 0.53 -12.79 -8.15
CA ASP A 76 1.53 -13.59 -7.44
C ASP A 76 1.98 -12.92 -6.13
N ALA A 77 2.12 -11.59 -6.15
CA ALA A 77 2.41 -10.77 -4.97
C ALA A 77 1.28 -10.86 -3.96
N LEU A 78 0.02 -10.65 -4.38
CA LEU A 78 -1.14 -10.64 -3.48
C LEU A 78 -1.38 -12.01 -2.83
N ALA A 79 -1.15 -13.11 -3.56
CA ALA A 79 -1.24 -14.46 -3.01
C ALA A 79 -0.23 -14.73 -1.87
N ARG A 80 0.80 -13.89 -1.76
CA ARG A 80 1.91 -14.05 -0.83
C ARG A 80 1.98 -12.93 0.21
N ALA A 81 1.33 -11.81 -0.02
CA ALA A 81 1.53 -10.61 0.76
C ALA A 81 1.16 -10.80 2.24
N ASP A 82 1.91 -10.12 3.11
CA ASP A 82 1.53 -9.87 4.50
C ASP A 82 1.34 -8.36 4.77
N GLY A 83 1.68 -7.50 3.79
CA GLY A 83 1.46 -6.06 3.84
C GLY A 83 0.98 -5.50 2.52
N VAL A 84 -0.02 -4.63 2.58
CA VAL A 84 -0.46 -3.78 1.47
C VAL A 84 -0.50 -2.34 1.96
N PHE A 85 0.04 -1.43 1.17
CA PHE A 85 0.17 -0.03 1.52
C PHE A 85 -0.28 0.85 0.37
N ARG A 86 -1.02 1.91 0.69
CA ARG A 86 -1.61 2.85 -0.27
C ARG A 86 -0.92 4.20 -0.18
N LEU A 87 -0.79 4.87 -1.31
CA LEU A 87 -0.37 6.26 -1.40
C LEU A 87 -1.07 6.93 -2.58
N SER A 88 -1.22 8.26 -2.48
CA SER A 88 -1.77 9.06 -3.57
C SER A 88 -0.93 8.87 -4.83
N ARG A 89 -1.60 8.55 -5.95
CA ARG A 89 -0.94 8.46 -7.25
C ARG A 89 -0.63 9.87 -7.77
N PRO A 90 0.61 10.16 -8.20
CA PRO A 90 0.88 11.37 -8.97
C PRO A 90 0.09 11.37 -10.29
N GLU A 91 -0.54 12.51 -10.64
CA GLU A 91 -1.27 12.65 -11.91
C GLU A 91 -0.35 12.62 -13.13
N ILE A 92 0.88 13.14 -12.99
CA ILE A 92 1.89 13.17 -14.04
C ILE A 92 2.58 11.80 -14.09
N ASP A 93 2.51 11.15 -15.26
CA ASP A 93 3.03 9.79 -15.43
C ASP A 93 4.53 9.67 -15.16
N ASP A 94 5.37 10.62 -15.57
CA ASP A 94 6.81 10.59 -15.27
C ASP A 94 7.10 10.61 -13.77
N ALA A 95 6.33 11.39 -13.01
CA ALA A 95 6.43 11.43 -11.55
C ALA A 95 5.96 10.12 -10.92
N ARG A 96 4.88 9.53 -11.45
CA ARG A 96 4.37 8.22 -11.03
C ARG A 96 5.38 7.11 -11.31
N LEU A 97 5.95 7.05 -12.50
CA LEU A 97 6.93 6.04 -12.88
C LEU A 97 8.22 6.17 -12.06
N SER A 98 8.66 7.41 -11.81
CA SER A 98 9.80 7.66 -10.92
C SER A 98 9.52 7.18 -9.49
N LEU A 99 8.31 7.40 -8.98
CA LEU A 99 7.88 6.93 -7.66
C LEU A 99 7.79 5.40 -7.59
N VAL A 100 7.26 4.75 -8.63
CA VAL A 100 7.23 3.28 -8.74
C VAL A 100 8.64 2.72 -8.71
N ALA A 101 9.52 3.20 -9.58
CA ALA A 101 10.91 2.75 -9.65
C ALA A 101 11.65 2.97 -8.31
N ASP A 102 11.34 4.06 -7.61
CA ASP A 102 11.95 4.33 -6.30
C ASP A 102 11.49 3.35 -5.22
N LEU A 103 10.22 2.93 -5.29
CA LEU A 103 9.59 2.04 -4.32
C LEU A 103 9.80 0.55 -4.60
N GLU A 104 10.07 0.14 -5.84
CA GLU A 104 10.29 -1.28 -6.20
C GLU A 104 11.45 -1.91 -5.41
N GLY A 105 12.47 -1.13 -5.07
CA GLY A 105 13.61 -1.55 -4.25
C GLY A 105 13.57 -1.03 -2.81
N ALA A 106 12.45 -0.50 -2.35
CA ALA A 106 12.34 0.12 -1.04
C ALA A 106 12.49 -0.88 0.11
N LEU A 107 12.89 -0.36 1.27
CA LEU A 107 12.96 -1.09 2.53
C LEU A 107 12.08 -0.41 3.57
N PRO A 108 11.54 -1.14 4.57
CA PRO A 108 10.90 -0.51 5.71
C PRO A 108 11.85 0.48 6.37
N ALA A 109 11.42 1.72 6.51
CA ALA A 109 12.22 2.75 7.17
C ALA A 109 12.34 2.40 8.65
N ARG A 110 13.57 2.41 9.19
CA ARG A 110 13.77 2.31 10.63
C ARG A 110 13.42 3.67 11.23
N LEU A 111 12.42 3.71 12.10
CA LEU A 111 12.00 4.93 12.82
C LEU A 111 13.05 5.44 13.82
N ASP A 112 14.24 4.81 13.90
CA ASP A 112 15.32 5.17 14.82
C ASP A 112 16.11 6.44 14.42
N GLN A 113 15.65 7.20 13.41
CA GLN A 113 16.27 8.45 12.97
C GLN A 113 15.25 9.58 12.85
N ALA A 114 14.60 9.88 13.97
CA ALA A 114 13.98 11.19 14.20
C ALA A 114 14.25 11.58 15.66
N ALA A 115 15.48 12.07 15.90
CA ALA A 115 15.86 12.77 17.12
C ALA A 115 16.46 14.12 16.72
#